data_AF-A0ABD0XXH3-F1
#
_entry.id   AF-A0ABD0XXH3-F1
#
_cell.length_a   1.000
_cell.length_b   1.000
_cell.length_c   1.000
_cell.angle_alpha   90.00
_cell.angle_beta   90.00
_cell.angle_gamma   90.00
#
_symmetry.space_group_name_H-M   'P 1'
#
loop_
_entity.id
_entity.type
_entity.pdbx_description
1 polymer ?
#
loop_
_entity_poly.entity_id
_entity_poly.type
_entity_poly.pdbx_seq_one_letter_code
_entity_poly.pdbx_strand_id
1 'polypeptide(L)'
;MSPTLSMPGLDSLSCGSTQNLVGAPAEGGVPNIVTSCLTHLRNHGLNTLGIFRVSSSKKRVRQLREEFDCGKEMSLEEELCPHDVATLLKEYFRDLPDPLLCKHLYHAFIQTQRIRNRRLQHEAVQHLIQLLPLANRDTLLALLDFLALVASKAADYKDESGEWISGNKMDSNNLATLFAPNLLHPCPTNKSISTKEELSSERVEERSDAINVIRCLIDNHTTLFQVSAELLDEVYLNMMDTHPEALDQLLRRRDTSADEYVTAVYNWRYLLLI
;
A
#
# COMPACT_ATOMS: atom_id res chain seq x y z
N MET A 1 -35.37 18.32 50.47
CA MET A 1 -35.88 17.18 49.67
C MET A 1 -36.23 17.75 48.31
N SER A 2 -35.56 17.20 47.32
CA SER A 2 -35.17 17.84 46.06
C SER A 2 -36.22 17.68 44.94
N PRO A 3 -36.08 18.42 43.83
CA PRO A 3 -37.15 18.64 42.85
C PRO A 3 -37.17 17.57 41.74
N THR A 4 -38.33 17.53 41.10
CA THR A 4 -38.76 16.75 39.94
C THR A 4 -37.86 16.98 38.71
N LEU A 5 -37.35 15.91 38.12
CA LEU A 5 -36.78 15.89 36.76
C LEU A 5 -37.57 14.90 35.91
N SER A 6 -38.44 15.44 35.06
CA SER A 6 -39.07 14.73 33.95
C SER A 6 -38.05 14.54 32.82
N MET A 7 -37.88 13.30 32.37
CA MET A 7 -37.29 12.99 31.07
C MET A 7 -38.44 12.78 30.06
N PRO A 8 -38.53 13.54 28.95
CA PRO A 8 -39.22 13.10 27.73
C PRO A 8 -38.24 12.19 26.95
N GLY A 9 -38.62 11.00 26.51
CA GLY A 9 -39.65 10.80 25.50
C GLY A 9 -38.94 10.47 24.19
N LEU A 10 -38.65 9.18 23.98
CA LEU A 10 -38.49 8.62 22.63
C LEU A 10 -39.78 8.96 21.88
N ASP A 11 -39.63 9.54 20.68
CA ASP A 11 -40.51 9.43 19.51
C ASP A 11 -40.40 10.71 18.69
N SER A 12 -39.55 10.67 17.65
CA SER A 12 -39.69 11.39 16.37
C SER A 12 -38.34 11.62 15.70
N LEU A 13 -37.82 10.60 15.01
CA LEU A 13 -37.01 10.85 13.83
C LEU A 13 -37.71 10.20 12.63
N SER A 14 -38.66 10.98 12.14
CA SER A 14 -39.27 10.82 10.83
C SER A 14 -38.16 10.80 9.77
N CYS A 15 -38.16 9.73 8.99
CA CYS A 15 -37.49 9.64 7.70
C CYS A 15 -37.84 10.89 6.86
N GLY A 16 -36.81 11.63 6.45
CA GLY A 16 -36.94 12.90 5.74
C GLY A 16 -35.64 13.23 4.99
N SER A 17 -35.51 12.64 3.81
CA SER A 17 -34.82 13.19 2.63
C SER A 17 -33.37 13.70 2.80
N THR A 18 -32.41 12.79 2.76
CA THR A 18 -31.04 13.11 2.33
C THR A 18 -30.92 12.97 0.80
N GLN A 19 -31.58 13.87 0.07
CA GLN A 19 -31.11 14.26 -1.27
C GLN A 19 -30.16 15.45 -1.05
N ASN A 20 -28.96 15.35 -1.59
CA ASN A 20 -27.80 16.26 -1.45
C ASN A 20 -26.75 15.87 -0.40
N LEU A 21 -26.10 14.72 -0.62
CA LEU A 21 -24.66 14.57 -0.35
C LEU A 21 -23.94 14.34 -1.68
N VAL A 22 -23.95 15.39 -2.53
CA VAL A 22 -22.92 15.57 -3.56
C VAL A 22 -21.69 16.09 -2.84
N GLY A 23 -20.92 15.17 -2.28
CA GLY A 23 -19.50 15.33 -1.98
C GLY A 23 -18.86 14.09 -2.59
N ALA A 24 -18.09 14.27 -3.66
CA ALA A 24 -17.45 13.17 -4.37
C ALA A 24 -16.83 12.18 -3.36
N PRO A 25 -17.09 10.86 -3.44
CA PRO A 25 -16.34 9.92 -2.64
C PRO A 25 -14.86 10.15 -2.97
N ALA A 26 -14.00 10.23 -1.95
CA ALA A 26 -12.56 10.35 -2.15
C ALA A 26 -12.14 9.22 -3.10
N GLU A 27 -11.91 9.55 -4.38
CA GLU A 27 -11.64 8.55 -5.38
C GLU A 27 -10.30 7.92 -5.04
N GLY A 28 -10.33 6.69 -4.50
CA GLY A 28 -9.16 5.86 -4.36
C GLY A 28 -8.44 5.79 -5.71
N GLY A 29 -7.12 5.92 -5.68
CA GLY A 29 -6.31 5.94 -6.87
C GLY A 29 -4.83 5.99 -6.56
N VAL A 30 -4.05 5.41 -7.48
CA VAL A 30 -2.59 5.45 -7.44
C VAL A 30 -2.12 6.75 -8.10
N PRO A 31 -1.31 7.58 -7.43
CA PRO A 31 -0.81 8.84 -8.00
C PRO A 31 -0.11 8.62 -9.36
N ASN A 32 -0.34 9.51 -10.32
CA ASN A 32 0.19 9.37 -11.68
C ASN A 32 1.71 9.17 -11.73
N ILE A 33 2.48 9.87 -10.89
CA ILE A 33 3.93 9.66 -10.79
C ILE A 33 4.29 8.22 -10.41
N VAL A 34 3.56 7.62 -9.45
CA VAL A 34 3.75 6.23 -9.05
C VAL A 34 3.38 5.32 -10.21
N THR A 35 2.22 5.52 -10.84
CA THR A 35 1.77 4.72 -11.98
C THR A 35 2.77 4.76 -13.14
N SER A 36 3.23 5.95 -13.56
CA SER A 36 4.22 6.11 -14.63
C SER A 36 5.55 5.42 -14.28
N CYS A 37 6.06 5.61 -13.06
CA CYS A 37 7.29 4.95 -12.62
C CYS A 37 7.15 3.42 -12.62
N LEU A 38 6.05 2.87 -12.08
CA LEU A 38 5.82 1.44 -12.03
C LEU A 38 5.68 0.85 -13.44
N THR A 39 4.94 1.52 -14.34
CA THR A 39 4.80 1.09 -15.73
C THR A 39 6.14 1.07 -16.47
N HIS A 40 6.94 2.13 -16.36
CA HIS A 40 8.27 2.17 -16.96
C HIS A 40 9.18 1.04 -16.45
N LEU A 41 9.18 0.82 -15.13
CA LEU A 41 10.02 -0.20 -14.52
C LEU A 41 9.53 -1.63 -14.83
N ARG A 42 8.24 -1.85 -15.06
CA ARG A 42 7.72 -3.13 -15.56
C ARG A 42 8.23 -3.43 -16.97
N ASN A 43 8.26 -2.42 -17.84
CA ASN A 43 8.64 -2.59 -19.23
C ASN A 43 10.16 -2.69 -19.41
N HIS A 44 10.93 -1.91 -18.65
CA HIS A 44 12.37 -1.72 -18.90
C HIS A 44 13.27 -2.07 -17.70
N GLY A 45 12.70 -2.21 -16.49
CA GLY A 45 13.46 -2.34 -15.24
C GLY A 45 13.62 -3.76 -14.68
N LEU A 46 12.77 -4.72 -15.08
CA LEU A 46 12.69 -6.04 -14.41
C LEU A 46 13.98 -6.86 -14.44
N ASN A 47 14.76 -6.75 -15.52
CA ASN A 47 16.03 -7.46 -15.67
C ASN A 47 17.26 -6.57 -15.38
N THR A 48 17.04 -5.36 -14.86
CA THR A 48 18.14 -4.44 -14.54
C THR A 48 18.82 -4.88 -13.24
N LEU A 49 20.10 -5.26 -13.33
CA LEU A 49 20.90 -5.71 -12.19
C LEU A 49 20.94 -4.64 -11.08
N GLY A 50 20.55 -5.03 -9.87
CA GLY A 50 20.57 -4.14 -8.71
C GLY A 50 19.56 -2.99 -8.80
N ILE A 51 18.43 -3.17 -9.49
CA ILE A 51 17.33 -2.19 -9.50
C ILE A 51 16.95 -1.78 -8.06
N PHE A 52 16.68 -0.49 -7.84
CA PHE A 52 16.55 0.16 -6.52
C PHE A 52 17.80 0.21 -5.62
N ARG A 53 18.83 -0.60 -5.85
CA ARG A 53 20.06 -0.60 -5.03
C ARG A 53 21.12 0.35 -5.58
N VAL A 54 21.34 0.33 -6.89
CA VAL A 54 22.37 1.14 -7.56
C VAL A 54 22.04 2.63 -7.43
N SER A 55 23.06 3.44 -7.17
CA SER A 55 22.91 4.89 -7.02
C SER A 55 22.74 5.59 -8.36
N SER A 56 21.84 6.56 -8.40
CA SER A 56 21.53 7.37 -9.58
C SER A 56 22.17 8.75 -9.57
N SER A 57 22.19 9.40 -10.73
CA SER A 57 22.59 10.79 -10.84
C SER A 57 21.53 11.69 -10.20
N LYS A 58 21.89 12.36 -9.09
CA LYS A 58 21.02 13.32 -8.40
C LYS A 58 20.46 14.40 -9.33
N LYS A 59 21.26 14.85 -10.30
CA LYS A 59 20.84 15.85 -11.29
C LYS A 59 19.71 15.33 -12.18
N ARG A 60 19.83 14.09 -12.70
CA ARG A 60 18.80 13.48 -13.56
C ARG A 60 17.50 13.20 -12.79
N VAL A 61 17.61 12.66 -11.58
CA VAL A 61 16.43 12.40 -10.73
C VAL A 61 15.70 13.70 -10.39
N ARG A 62 16.44 14.77 -10.06
CA ARG A 62 15.85 16.09 -9.81
C ARG A 62 15.13 16.64 -11.04
N GLN A 63 15.73 16.52 -12.22
CA GLN A 63 15.09 16.95 -13.46
C GLN A 63 13.78 16.19 -13.72
N LEU A 64 13.79 14.86 -13.57
CA LEU A 64 12.57 14.04 -13.71
C LEU A 64 11.48 14.49 -12.73
N ARG A 65 11.83 14.79 -11.48
CA ARG A 65 10.88 15.30 -10.48
C ARG A 65 10.28 16.65 -10.90
N GLU A 66 11.13 17.59 -11.32
CA GLU A 66 10.69 18.92 -11.79
C GLU A 66 9.72 18.80 -12.99
N GLU A 67 9.93 17.83 -13.88
CA GLU A 67 9.05 17.56 -15.02
C GLU A 67 7.67 17.03 -14.59
N PHE A 68 7.59 16.16 -13.57
CA PHE A 68 6.32 15.74 -12.97
C PHE A 68 5.59 16.89 -12.25
N ASP A 69 6.33 17.73 -11.52
CA ASP A 69 5.76 18.85 -10.77
C ASP A 69 5.15 19.93 -11.69
N CYS A 70 5.65 20.04 -12.93
CA CYS A 70 5.11 20.94 -13.94
C CYS A 70 3.80 20.45 -14.59
N GLY A 71 3.27 19.30 -14.17
CA GLY A 71 1.99 18.78 -14.65
C GLY A 71 2.01 18.31 -16.11
N LYS A 72 3.19 18.07 -16.69
CA LYS A 72 3.26 17.38 -17.97
C LYS A 72 2.79 15.94 -17.77
N GLU A 73 1.76 15.53 -18.51
CA GLU A 73 1.43 14.11 -18.66
C GLU A 73 2.63 13.41 -19.30
N MET A 74 3.50 12.86 -18.45
CA MET A 74 4.72 12.22 -18.90
C MET A 74 4.47 10.72 -19.02
N SER A 75 4.40 10.25 -20.27
CA SER A 75 4.96 8.94 -20.59
C SER A 75 6.47 9.06 -20.42
N LEU A 76 7.03 8.35 -19.43
CA LEU A 76 8.47 8.23 -19.30
C LEU A 76 9.03 7.62 -20.60
N GLU A 77 10.01 8.28 -21.22
CA GLU A 77 10.64 7.81 -22.46
C GLU A 77 11.36 6.48 -22.22
N GLU A 78 11.35 5.58 -23.21
CA GLU A 78 11.91 4.23 -23.10
C GLU A 78 13.42 4.26 -22.81
N GLU A 79 14.12 5.28 -23.30
CA GLU A 79 15.57 5.47 -23.12
C GLU A 79 15.97 5.90 -21.70
N LEU A 80 15.00 6.25 -20.85
CA LEU A 80 15.28 6.66 -19.47
C LEU A 80 15.89 5.51 -18.67
N CYS A 81 17.02 5.81 -18.03
CA CYS A 81 17.75 4.86 -17.20
C CYS A 81 16.84 4.33 -16.07
N PRO A 82 16.60 3.00 -15.99
CA PRO A 82 15.72 2.41 -14.98
C PRO A 82 16.14 2.73 -13.54
N HIS A 83 17.44 2.89 -13.28
CA HIS A 83 17.93 3.29 -11.95
C HIS A 83 17.44 4.68 -11.54
N ASP A 84 17.38 5.64 -12.46
CA ASP A 84 16.91 7.00 -12.15
C ASP A 84 15.42 6.99 -11.79
N VAL A 85 14.60 6.26 -12.55
CA VAL A 85 13.16 6.09 -12.30
C VAL A 85 12.92 5.34 -10.98
N ALA A 86 13.71 4.29 -10.70
CA ALA A 86 13.67 3.57 -9.43
C ALA A 86 14.06 4.45 -8.24
N THR A 87 15.02 5.36 -8.43
CA THR A 87 15.39 6.34 -7.40
C THR A 87 14.27 7.35 -7.20
N LEU A 88 13.73 7.94 -8.27
CA LEU A 88 12.60 8.86 -8.20
C LEU A 88 11.41 8.25 -7.42
N LEU A 89 11.05 7.00 -7.71
CA LEU A 89 9.97 6.30 -7.01
C LEU A 89 10.24 6.18 -5.50
N LYS A 90 11.46 5.82 -5.08
CA LYS A 90 11.82 5.78 -3.65
C LYS A 90 11.76 7.16 -3.01
N GLU A 91 12.27 8.19 -3.70
CA GLU A 91 12.24 9.56 -3.20
C GLU A 91 10.81 10.08 -3.07
N TYR A 92 9.92 9.73 -4.00
CA TYR A 92 8.50 10.06 -3.90
C TYR A 92 7.91 9.59 -2.57
N PHE A 93 8.09 8.31 -2.21
CA PHE A 93 7.57 7.77 -0.95
C PHE A 93 8.25 8.35 0.28
N ARG A 94 9.56 8.55 0.22
CA ARG A 94 10.34 9.14 1.33
C ARG A 94 9.90 10.57 1.65
N ASP A 95 9.58 11.34 0.61
CA ASP A 95 9.31 12.77 0.72
C ASP A 95 7.81 13.06 0.95
N LEU A 96 6.97 12.02 1.11
CA LEU A 96 5.57 12.20 1.50
C LEU A 96 5.46 12.91 2.87
N PRO A 97 4.46 13.79 3.07
CA PRO A 97 4.27 14.49 4.34
C PRO A 97 3.86 13.54 5.49
N ASP A 98 3.20 12.43 5.17
CA ASP A 98 2.95 11.30 6.05
C ASP A 98 3.39 10.03 5.31
N PRO A 99 4.13 9.08 5.94
CA PRO A 99 4.58 7.87 5.27
C PRO A 99 3.41 7.09 4.69
N LEU A 100 3.66 6.27 3.65
CA LEU A 100 2.61 5.49 3.01
C LEU A 100 1.84 4.60 4.01
N LEU A 101 2.54 4.03 5.00
CA LEU A 101 1.95 3.22 6.07
C LEU A 101 1.47 4.02 7.29
N CYS A 102 1.38 5.35 7.15
CA CYS A 102 0.92 6.33 8.14
C CYS A 102 1.70 6.32 9.47
N LYS A 103 2.19 7.50 9.88
CA LYS A 103 3.01 7.62 11.11
C LYS A 103 2.32 7.09 12.38
N HIS A 104 0.99 7.24 12.46
CA HIS A 104 0.21 6.85 13.63
C HIS A 104 0.06 5.33 13.77
N LEU A 105 0.26 4.56 12.69
CA LEU A 105 0.24 3.10 12.70
C LEU A 105 1.64 2.49 12.86
N TYR A 106 2.71 3.31 12.88
CA TYR A 106 4.10 2.84 12.93
C TYR A 106 4.33 1.79 14.02
N HIS A 107 4.05 2.14 15.28
CA HIS A 107 4.25 1.21 16.39
C HIS A 107 3.36 -0.02 16.30
N ALA A 108 2.14 0.12 15.77
CA ALA A 108 1.25 -1.03 15.58
C ALA A 108 1.84 -2.04 14.59
N PHE A 109 2.38 -1.57 13.46
CA PHE A 109 3.12 -2.40 12.51
C PHE A 109 4.33 -3.07 13.14
N ILE A 110 5.15 -2.34 13.90
CA ILE A 110 6.32 -2.91 14.59
C ILE A 110 5.90 -4.01 15.57
N GLN A 111 4.86 -3.78 16.37
CA GLN A 111 4.37 -4.75 17.36
C GLN A 111 3.86 -6.05 16.73
N THR A 112 3.42 -6.04 15.46
CA THR A 112 3.06 -7.29 14.75
C THR A 112 4.22 -8.28 14.72
N GLN A 113 5.49 -7.81 14.70
CA GLN A 113 6.66 -8.69 14.68
C GLN A 113 6.88 -9.45 15.99
N ARG A 114 6.24 -8.99 17.07
CA ARG A 114 6.32 -9.63 18.40
C ARG A 114 5.22 -10.69 18.60
N ILE A 115 4.25 -10.80 17.68
CA ILE A 115 3.21 -11.83 17.72
C ILE A 115 3.78 -13.18 17.27
N ARG A 116 3.84 -14.15 18.19
CA ARG A 116 4.40 -15.49 17.92
C ARG A 116 3.51 -16.36 17.02
N ASN A 117 2.19 -16.22 17.14
CA ASN A 117 1.25 -16.98 16.32
C ASN A 117 1.16 -16.36 14.92
N ARG A 118 1.63 -17.09 13.89
CA ARG A 118 1.70 -16.59 12.51
C ARG A 118 0.35 -16.23 11.91
N ARG A 119 -0.72 -16.95 12.29
CA ARG A 119 -2.07 -16.63 11.82
C ARG A 119 -2.55 -15.31 12.41
N LEU A 120 -2.42 -15.13 13.73
CA LEU A 120 -2.79 -13.87 14.39
C LEU A 120 -1.92 -12.69 13.93
N GLN A 121 -0.64 -12.94 13.65
CA GLN A 121 0.25 -11.93 13.08
C GLN A 121 -0.25 -11.48 11.70
N HIS A 122 -0.62 -12.43 10.84
CA HIS A 122 -1.15 -12.15 9.51
C HIS A 122 -2.45 -11.33 9.59
N GLU A 123 -3.41 -11.79 10.40
CA GLU A 123 -4.68 -11.09 10.65
C GLU A 123 -4.46 -9.67 11.18
N ALA A 124 -3.53 -9.49 12.13
CA ALA A 124 -3.18 -8.16 12.65
C ALA A 124 -2.66 -7.23 11.55
N VAL A 125 -1.80 -7.71 10.65
CA VAL A 125 -1.31 -6.91 9.50
C VAL A 125 -2.46 -6.59 8.54
N GLN A 126 -3.36 -7.53 8.26
CA GLN A 126 -4.55 -7.28 7.42
C GLN A 126 -5.41 -6.15 7.99
N HIS A 127 -5.68 -6.18 9.29
CA HIS A 127 -6.46 -5.12 9.95
C HIS A 127 -5.75 -3.77 9.90
N LEU A 128 -4.43 -3.71 10.07
CA LEU A 128 -3.69 -2.45 9.93
C LEU A 128 -3.75 -1.90 8.51
N ILE A 129 -3.72 -2.76 7.49
CA ILE A 129 -3.92 -2.33 6.09
C ILE A 129 -5.32 -1.75 5.90
N GLN A 130 -6.36 -2.30 6.53
CA GLN A 130 -7.73 -1.78 6.46
C GLN A 130 -7.88 -0.39 7.11
N LEU A 131 -7.04 -0.04 8.08
CA LEU A 131 -7.03 1.28 8.72
C LEU A 131 -6.34 2.37 7.89
N LEU A 132 -5.60 1.99 6.83
CA LEU A 132 -4.98 2.96 5.95
C LEU A 132 -6.03 3.72 5.13
N PRO A 133 -5.81 5.02 4.83
CA PRO A 133 -6.64 5.74 3.88
C PRO A 133 -6.72 5.01 2.54
N LEU A 134 -7.85 5.12 1.83
CA LEU A 134 -8.07 4.42 0.56
C LEU A 134 -6.90 4.61 -0.41
N ALA A 135 -6.55 5.86 -0.77
CA ALA A 135 -5.44 6.14 -1.68
C ALA A 135 -4.09 5.51 -1.24
N ASN A 136 -3.82 5.40 0.07
CA ASN A 136 -2.62 4.75 0.59
C ASN A 136 -2.67 3.24 0.35
N ARG A 137 -3.84 2.60 0.53
CA ARG A 137 -4.04 1.16 0.29
C ARG A 137 -3.83 0.81 -1.18
N ASP A 138 -4.42 1.58 -2.10
CA ASP A 138 -4.30 1.39 -3.55
C ASP A 138 -2.84 1.50 -3.98
N THR A 139 -2.18 2.56 -3.52
CA THR A 139 -0.79 2.84 -3.83
C THR A 139 0.13 1.77 -3.25
N LEU A 140 -0.15 1.31 -2.02
CA LEU A 140 0.59 0.24 -1.38
C LEU A 140 0.45 -1.07 -2.15
N LEU A 141 -0.77 -1.47 -2.52
CA LEU A 141 -0.99 -2.69 -3.30
C LEU A 141 -0.25 -2.64 -4.64
N ALA A 142 -0.40 -1.55 -5.40
CA ALA A 142 0.27 -1.40 -6.68
C ALA A 142 1.81 -1.46 -6.57
N LEU A 143 2.37 -0.89 -5.49
CA LEU A 143 3.79 -0.99 -5.18
C LEU A 143 4.19 -2.42 -4.81
N LEU A 144 3.46 -3.08 -3.91
CA LEU A 144 3.80 -4.43 -3.43
C LEU A 144 3.70 -5.47 -4.55
N ASP A 145 2.67 -5.40 -5.41
CA ASP A 145 2.54 -6.23 -6.61
C ASP A 145 3.79 -6.12 -7.49
N PHE A 146 4.25 -4.88 -7.72
CA PHE A 146 5.43 -4.63 -8.52
C PHE A 146 6.72 -5.11 -7.84
N LEU A 147 6.89 -4.89 -6.53
CA LEU A 147 8.06 -5.36 -5.81
C LEU A 147 8.14 -6.88 -5.76
N ALA A 148 7.00 -7.57 -5.61
CA ALA A 148 6.93 -9.01 -5.71
C ALA A 148 7.30 -9.51 -7.12
N LEU A 149 6.86 -8.81 -8.17
CA LEU A 149 7.28 -9.10 -9.54
C LEU A 149 8.80 -8.94 -9.72
N VAL A 150 9.41 -7.86 -9.21
CA VAL A 150 10.88 -7.68 -9.24
C VAL A 150 11.58 -8.82 -8.50
N ALA A 151 11.10 -9.18 -7.31
CA ALA A 151 11.65 -10.28 -6.53
C ALA A 151 11.57 -11.63 -7.26
N SER A 152 10.50 -11.88 -8.02
CA SER A 152 10.37 -13.11 -8.81
C SER A 152 11.41 -13.24 -9.93
N LYS A 153 12.06 -12.12 -10.32
CA LYS A 153 13.10 -12.05 -11.35
C LYS A 153 14.52 -11.91 -10.77
N ALA A 154 14.68 -12.16 -9.46
CA ALA A 154 15.96 -11.96 -8.78
C ALA A 154 17.03 -13.00 -9.13
N ALA A 155 16.63 -14.27 -9.30
CA ALA A 155 17.54 -15.38 -9.56
C ALA A 155 17.96 -15.43 -11.03
N ASP A 156 19.15 -15.98 -11.29
CA ASP A 156 19.57 -16.30 -12.65
C ASP A 156 18.69 -17.43 -13.20
N TYR A 157 18.35 -17.36 -14.47
CA TYR A 157 17.51 -18.35 -15.13
C TYR A 157 18.11 -18.75 -16.47
N LYS A 158 17.68 -19.90 -16.98
CA LYS A 158 18.03 -20.32 -18.33
C LYS A 158 16.93 -19.93 -19.30
N ASP A 159 17.31 -19.35 -20.43
CA ASP A 159 16.37 -19.12 -21.52
C ASP A 159 16.08 -20.40 -22.32
N GLU A 160 15.26 -20.28 -23.35
CA GLU A 160 14.88 -21.39 -24.24
C GLU A 160 16.08 -21.98 -24.99
N SER A 161 17.14 -21.20 -25.21
CA SER A 161 18.40 -21.68 -25.78
C SER A 161 19.30 -22.40 -24.77
N GLY A 162 18.96 -22.38 -23.48
CA GLY A 162 19.74 -22.99 -22.41
C GLY A 162 20.87 -22.12 -21.88
N GLU A 163 20.98 -20.86 -22.34
CA GLU A 163 21.96 -19.89 -21.89
C GLU A 163 21.54 -19.26 -20.58
N TRP A 164 22.51 -18.99 -19.70
CA TRP A 164 22.25 -18.36 -18.41
C TRP A 164 22.06 -16.86 -18.58
N ILE A 165 20.87 -16.38 -18.25
CA ILE A 165 20.55 -14.96 -18.15
C ILE A 165 20.62 -14.56 -16.68
N SER A 166 21.34 -13.46 -16.42
CA SER A 166 21.43 -12.95 -15.06
C SER A 166 20.12 -12.29 -14.63
N GLY A 167 19.60 -12.68 -13.47
CA GLY A 167 18.48 -12.01 -12.83
C GLY A 167 18.89 -10.67 -12.23
N ASN A 168 17.90 -9.89 -11.76
CA ASN A 168 18.16 -8.56 -11.22
C ASN A 168 18.85 -8.54 -9.84
N LYS A 169 19.00 -9.69 -9.16
CA LYS A 169 19.63 -9.87 -7.83
C LYS A 169 18.90 -9.19 -6.66
N MET A 170 17.64 -8.81 -6.82
CA MET A 170 16.85 -8.10 -5.82
C MET A 170 15.69 -8.95 -5.30
N ASP A 171 15.97 -9.82 -4.32
CA ASP A 171 14.93 -10.57 -3.61
C ASP A 171 14.09 -9.68 -2.67
N SER A 172 13.03 -10.25 -2.08
CA SER A 172 12.11 -9.51 -1.20
C SER A 172 12.80 -8.96 0.04
N ASN A 173 13.85 -9.62 0.56
CA ASN A 173 14.62 -9.13 1.70
C ASN A 173 15.47 -7.89 1.34
N ASN A 174 16.13 -7.92 0.19
CA ASN A 174 16.92 -6.80 -0.32
C ASN A 174 16.02 -5.60 -0.63
N LEU A 175 14.86 -5.84 -1.27
CA LEU A 175 13.87 -4.80 -1.54
C LEU A 175 13.30 -4.23 -0.24
N ALA A 176 12.93 -5.07 0.73
CA ALA A 176 12.43 -4.60 2.02
C ALA A 176 13.43 -3.73 2.77
N THR A 177 14.72 -4.09 2.73
CA THR A 177 15.79 -3.28 3.34
C THR A 177 15.87 -1.88 2.73
N LEU A 178 15.64 -1.76 1.42
CA LEU A 178 15.67 -0.49 0.70
C LEU A 178 14.39 0.33 0.89
N PHE A 179 13.22 -0.32 0.98
CA PHE A 179 11.92 0.34 1.05
C PHE A 179 11.43 0.65 2.47
N ALA A 180 11.82 -0.11 3.48
CA ALA A 180 11.48 0.16 4.89
C ALA A 180 11.68 1.62 5.31
N PRO A 181 12.85 2.27 5.09
CA PRO A 181 13.03 3.66 5.49
C PRO A 181 12.14 4.65 4.71
N ASN A 182 11.63 4.28 3.53
CA ASN A 182 10.78 5.17 2.73
C ASN A 182 9.27 4.97 3.01
N LEU A 183 8.87 3.80 3.52
CA LEU A 183 7.45 3.44 3.72
C LEU A 183 7.02 3.41 5.19
N LEU A 184 7.94 3.05 6.11
CA LEU A 184 7.65 2.81 7.52
C LEU A 184 8.76 3.38 8.39
N HIS A 185 8.65 4.66 8.75
CA HIS A 185 9.61 5.33 9.62
C HIS A 185 8.91 6.16 10.70
N PRO A 186 9.51 6.28 11.89
CA PRO A 186 8.97 7.10 12.95
C PRO A 186 9.11 8.58 12.58
N CYS A 187 8.11 9.39 12.92
CA CYS A 187 8.25 10.85 12.87
C CYS A 187 9.15 11.29 14.03
N PRO A 188 10.09 12.24 13.85
CA PRO A 188 10.89 12.75 14.96
C PRO A 188 9.98 13.46 15.97
N THR A 189 9.61 12.77 17.05
CA THR A 189 8.92 13.36 18.18
C THR A 189 9.92 14.14 19.03
N ASN A 190 9.59 15.40 19.36
CA ASN A 190 10.36 16.30 20.24
C ASN A 190 10.38 15.85 21.73
N LYS A 191 10.48 14.55 22.03
CA LYS A 191 10.49 14.03 23.41
C LYS A 191 11.79 13.31 23.75
N SER A 192 12.66 14.13 24.35
CA SER A 192 13.69 13.92 25.39
C SER A 192 14.22 12.53 25.76
N ILE A 193 15.56 12.49 25.87
CA ILE A 193 16.37 12.00 27.00
C ILE A 193 16.08 10.55 27.43
N SER A 194 16.72 9.63 26.73
CA SER A 194 17.08 8.31 27.25
C SER A 194 18.58 8.08 27.02
N THR A 195 19.19 7.30 27.91
CA THR A 195 20.60 6.87 27.91
C THR A 195 21.05 6.39 26.52
N LYS A 196 22.19 6.91 26.03
CA LYS A 196 22.64 6.76 24.63
C LYS A 196 22.79 5.31 24.13
N GLU A 197 23.00 4.35 25.03
CA GLU A 197 23.26 2.95 24.67
C GLU A 197 21.97 2.13 24.46
N GLU A 198 20.99 2.22 25.37
CA GLU A 198 19.69 1.52 25.24
C GLU A 198 18.87 2.05 24.05
N LEU A 199 18.95 3.36 23.81
CA LEU A 199 18.36 4.00 22.63
C LEU A 199 19.00 3.55 21.32
N SER A 200 20.23 3.03 21.34
CA SER A 200 20.90 2.54 20.14
C SER A 200 20.47 1.13 19.77
N SER A 201 20.28 0.24 20.75
CA SER A 201 19.82 -1.14 20.51
C SER A 201 18.35 -1.19 20.11
N GLU A 202 17.48 -0.44 20.81
CA GLU A 202 16.05 -0.40 20.52
C GLU A 202 15.78 0.12 19.11
N ARG A 203 16.48 1.19 18.68
CA ARG A 203 16.37 1.71 17.30
C ARG A 203 16.84 0.73 16.24
N VAL A 204 17.85 -0.10 16.54
CA VAL A 204 18.33 -1.13 15.60
C VAL A 204 17.31 -2.26 15.49
N GLU A 205 16.72 -2.69 16.60
CA GLU A 205 15.63 -3.66 16.60
C GLU A 205 14.40 -3.15 15.85
N GLU A 206 13.92 -1.94 16.13
CA GLU A 206 12.77 -1.34 15.44
C GLU A 206 13.02 -1.22 13.93
N ARG A 207 14.25 -0.89 13.52
CA ARG A 207 14.63 -0.87 12.11
C ARG A 207 14.57 -2.27 11.49
N SER A 208 15.04 -3.29 12.20
CA SER A 208 14.95 -4.68 11.73
C SER A 208 13.50 -5.14 11.63
N ASP A 209 12.67 -4.78 12.61
CA ASP A 209 11.23 -5.06 12.61
C ASP A 209 10.53 -4.37 11.46
N ALA A 210 10.85 -3.11 11.16
CA ALA A 210 10.31 -2.40 10.01
C ALA A 210 10.65 -3.10 8.68
N ILE A 211 11.90 -3.58 8.53
CA ILE A 211 12.32 -4.37 7.37
C ILE A 211 11.51 -5.67 7.28
N ASN A 212 11.32 -6.37 8.40
CA ASN A 212 10.53 -7.61 8.44
C ASN A 212 9.05 -7.37 8.09
N VAL A 213 8.47 -6.25 8.53
CA VAL A 213 7.11 -5.84 8.13
C VAL A 213 7.05 -5.65 6.62
N ILE A 214 7.93 -4.86 6.02
CA ILE A 214 7.90 -4.63 4.57
C ILE A 214 8.13 -5.93 3.80
N ARG A 215 9.03 -6.80 4.25
CA ARG A 215 9.23 -8.13 3.62
C ARG A 215 7.95 -8.96 3.69
N CYS A 216 7.30 -9.02 4.84
CA CYS A 216 6.03 -9.72 5.01
C CYS A 216 4.95 -9.17 4.07
N LEU A 217 4.86 -7.84 3.93
CA LEU A 217 3.95 -7.19 2.99
C LEU A 217 4.25 -7.60 1.54
N ILE A 218 5.52 -7.60 1.11
CA ILE A 218 5.91 -8.00 -0.25
C ILE A 218 5.55 -9.48 -0.50
N ASP A 219 5.93 -10.37 0.41
CA ASP A 219 5.77 -11.81 0.23
C ASP A 219 4.30 -12.27 0.30
N ASN A 220 3.44 -11.53 1.01
CA ASN A 220 2.05 -11.94 1.29
C ASN A 220 1.00 -10.95 0.77
N HIS A 221 1.37 -10.02 -0.12
CA HIS A 221 0.44 -8.99 -0.62
C HIS A 221 -0.86 -9.57 -1.20
N THR A 222 -0.81 -10.72 -1.88
CA THR A 222 -2.00 -11.34 -2.46
C THR A 222 -3.02 -11.77 -1.41
N THR A 223 -2.58 -12.28 -0.25
CA THR A 223 -3.47 -12.75 0.82
C THR A 223 -3.80 -11.65 1.82
N LEU A 224 -2.86 -10.74 2.08
CA LEU A 224 -3.06 -9.63 3.03
C LEU A 224 -4.14 -8.64 2.58
N PHE A 225 -4.39 -8.54 1.27
CA PHE A 225 -5.41 -7.66 0.70
C PHE A 225 -6.72 -8.39 0.37
N GLN A 226 -6.83 -9.69 0.68
CA GLN A 226 -8.05 -10.46 0.52
C GLN A 226 -8.96 -10.33 1.75
N VAL A 227 -10.27 -10.32 1.49
CA VAL A 227 -11.32 -10.52 2.49
C VAL A 227 -11.63 -12.02 2.54
N SER A 228 -11.82 -12.59 3.73
CA SER A 228 -12.18 -14.01 3.85
C SER A 228 -13.51 -14.28 3.15
N ALA A 229 -13.61 -15.41 2.46
CA ALA A 229 -14.84 -15.80 1.78
C ALA A 229 -16.03 -15.91 2.75
N GLU A 230 -15.77 -16.34 3.98
CA GLU A 230 -16.78 -16.43 5.05
C GLU A 230 -17.36 -15.06 5.41
N LEU A 231 -16.50 -14.06 5.66
CA LEU A 231 -16.97 -12.71 5.99
C LEU A 231 -17.68 -12.07 4.80
N LEU A 232 -17.17 -12.34 3.59
CA LEU A 232 -17.78 -11.86 2.36
C LEU A 232 -19.20 -12.45 2.19
N ASP A 233 -19.38 -13.76 2.42
CA ASP A 233 -20.66 -14.43 2.34
C ASP A 233 -21.66 -13.90 3.37
N GLU A 234 -21.23 -13.69 4.62
CA GLU A 234 -22.07 -13.07 5.65
C GLU A 234 -22.54 -11.65 5.25
N VAL A 235 -21.63 -10.84 4.69
CA VAL A 235 -21.97 -9.51 4.18
C VAL A 235 -22.94 -9.61 3.00
N TYR A 236 -22.70 -10.53 2.06
CA TYR A 236 -23.60 -10.77 0.91
C TYR A 236 -25.00 -11.15 1.37
N LEU A 237 -25.13 -12.11 2.28
CA LEU A 237 -26.41 -12.56 2.81
C LEU A 237 -27.15 -11.42 3.51
N ASN A 238 -26.46 -10.67 4.37
CA ASN A 238 -27.06 -9.54 5.08
C ASN A 238 -27.45 -8.39 4.13
N MET A 239 -26.64 -8.10 3.12
CA MET A 239 -26.95 -7.08 2.11
C MET A 239 -28.09 -7.49 1.18
N MET A 240 -28.22 -8.78 0.86
CA MET A 240 -29.32 -9.30 0.05
C MET A 240 -30.67 -9.09 0.75
N ASP A 241 -30.69 -9.25 2.08
CA ASP A 241 -31.91 -9.05 2.88
C ASP A 241 -32.18 -7.57 3.18
N THR A 242 -31.15 -6.76 3.44
CA THR A 242 -31.33 -5.38 3.90
C THR A 242 -31.30 -4.34 2.77
N HIS A 243 -30.45 -4.51 1.75
CA HIS A 243 -30.19 -3.52 0.70
C HIS A 243 -29.86 -4.17 -0.67
N PRO A 244 -30.79 -4.93 -1.27
CA PRO A 244 -30.52 -5.73 -2.48
C PRO A 244 -30.14 -4.87 -3.71
N GLU A 245 -30.66 -3.65 -3.82
CA GLU A 245 -30.34 -2.74 -4.93
C GLU A 245 -28.89 -2.24 -4.87
N ALA A 246 -28.38 -1.95 -3.66
CA ALA A 246 -26.98 -1.58 -3.47
C ALA A 246 -26.07 -2.78 -3.81
N LEU A 247 -26.47 -3.98 -3.40
CA LEU A 247 -25.74 -5.21 -3.72
C LEU A 247 -25.66 -5.48 -5.23
N ASP A 248 -26.77 -5.33 -5.96
CA ASP A 248 -26.81 -5.49 -7.42
C ASP A 248 -25.90 -4.45 -8.12
N GLN A 249 -25.87 -3.21 -7.65
CA GLN A 249 -24.94 -2.21 -8.16
C GLN A 249 -23.48 -2.59 -7.94
N LEU A 250 -23.14 -3.14 -6.77
CA LEU A 250 -21.77 -3.61 -6.48
C LEU A 250 -21.39 -4.81 -7.36
N LEU A 251 -22.30 -5.76 -7.53
CA LEU A 251 -22.10 -6.94 -8.38
C LEU A 251 -21.93 -6.56 -9.87
N ARG A 252 -22.76 -5.66 -10.39
CA ARG A 252 -22.63 -5.19 -11.78
C ARG A 252 -21.33 -4.45 -12.04
N ARG A 253 -20.87 -3.65 -11.08
CA ARG A 253 -19.56 -2.98 -11.17
C ARG A 253 -18.42 -4.00 -11.21
N ARG A 254 -18.54 -5.10 -10.46
CA ARG A 254 -17.56 -6.20 -10.49
C ARG A 254 -17.46 -6.85 -11.87
N ASP A 255 -18.58 -7.11 -12.53
CA ASP A 255 -18.59 -7.75 -13.85
C ASP A 255 -17.98 -6.85 -14.94
N THR A 256 -18.21 -5.53 -14.89
CA THR A 256 -17.64 -4.59 -15.87
C THR A 256 -16.12 -4.41 -15.76
N SER A 257 -15.50 -4.80 -14.64
CA SER A 257 -14.05 -4.73 -14.43
C SER A 257 -13.32 -6.04 -14.71
N ALA A 258 -14.03 -7.08 -15.15
CA ALA A 258 -13.45 -8.39 -15.46
C ALA A 258 -12.80 -8.47 -16.86
N ASP A 259 -13.13 -7.55 -17.77
CA ASP A 259 -12.58 -7.47 -19.13
C ASP A 259 -11.53 -6.37 -19.24
N GLU A 260 -10.26 -6.76 -19.03
CA GLU A 260 -8.98 -6.14 -19.47
C GLU A 260 -7.93 -6.46 -18.40
N TYR A 261 -7.03 -7.42 -18.63
CA TYR A 261 -5.69 -7.66 -18.03
C TYR A 261 -5.35 -7.28 -16.55
N VAL A 262 -6.31 -6.91 -15.71
CA VAL A 262 -6.16 -6.28 -14.39
C VAL A 262 -6.89 -7.12 -13.35
N THR A 263 -6.72 -8.43 -13.41
CA THR A 263 -7.50 -9.38 -12.60
C THR A 263 -6.99 -9.58 -11.16
N ALA A 264 -6.02 -8.76 -10.69
CA ALA A 264 -5.53 -8.83 -9.31
C ALA A 264 -5.75 -7.52 -8.50
N VAL A 265 -5.89 -6.37 -9.16
CA VAL A 265 -5.78 -5.06 -8.50
C VAL A 265 -7.14 -4.53 -7.97
N TYR A 266 -8.26 -4.99 -8.51
CA TYR A 266 -9.59 -4.39 -8.24
C TYR A 266 -10.51 -5.15 -7.28
N ASN A 267 -10.02 -6.18 -6.58
CA ASN A 267 -10.89 -7.02 -5.73
C ASN A 267 -11.50 -6.32 -4.51
N TRP A 268 -11.09 -5.09 -4.17
CA TRP A 268 -11.44 -4.46 -2.88
C TRP A 268 -12.16 -3.10 -3.02
N ARG A 269 -12.32 -2.53 -4.22
CA ARG A 269 -12.86 -1.16 -4.40
C ARG A 269 -14.31 -0.98 -3.91
N TYR A 270 -15.00 -2.06 -3.54
CA TYR A 270 -16.45 -2.07 -3.28
C TYR A 270 -16.88 -2.68 -1.94
N LEU A 271 -15.97 -3.18 -1.10
CA LEU A 271 -16.33 -3.76 0.21
C LEU A 271 -15.99 -2.86 1.42
N LEU A 272 -15.30 -1.74 1.21
CA LEU A 272 -14.97 -0.76 2.26
C LEU A 272 -15.75 0.56 2.12
N LEU A 273 -16.86 0.53 1.38
CA LEU A 273 -17.86 1.62 1.32
C LEU A 273 -19.10 1.34 2.18
N ILE A 274 -18.99 0.41 3.13
CA ILE A 274 -19.92 0.21 4.25
C ILE A 274 -19.19 0.67 5.51
#